data_AF-Q3T086-F1
#
_entry.id   AF-Q3T086-F1
#
_cell.length_a   1.000
_cell.length_b   1.000
_cell.length_c   1.000
_cell.angle_alpha   90.00
_cell.angle_beta   90.00
_cell.angle_gamma   90.00
#
_symmetry.space_group_name_H-M   'P 1'
#
loop_
_entity.id
_entity.type
_entity.pdbx_description
1 polymer ?
#
loop_
_entity_poly.entity_id
_entity_poly.type
_entity_poly.pdbx_seq_one_letter_code
_entity_poly.pdbx_strand_id
1 'polypeptide(L)'
;MADPALFEFLHTEMVAELWAQDPDPGPGGQKTSLLVLEGMGFRVGQALGERLPRETLTFREELDILKFLCKDLWVAVFHKQMDSLRTNHQGTYVLQDNSFPLLVRMASGLQYLEEAPKFLAFTCGLLRGTLSTLGVKSLVTASVAALPACKFQVVIQKL
;
A
#
# COMPACT_ATOMS: atom_id res chain seq x y z
N MET A 1 -3.01 16.95 14.62
CA MET A 1 -2.67 15.88 13.64
C MET A 1 -1.35 15.29 14.12
N ALA A 2 -1.22 13.96 14.20
CA ALA A 2 0.04 13.34 14.61
C ALA A 2 1.13 13.65 13.59
N ASP A 3 2.38 13.84 14.03
CA ASP A 3 3.51 14.08 13.14
C ASP A 3 3.72 12.88 12.20
N PRO A 4 3.87 13.08 10.87
CA PRO A 4 4.09 11.98 9.92
C PRO A 4 5.28 11.08 10.30
N ALA A 5 6.31 11.65 10.94
CA ALA A 5 7.48 10.90 11.38
C ALA A 5 7.13 9.80 12.39
N LEU A 6 6.07 9.97 13.21
CA LEU A 6 5.64 8.94 14.15
C LEU A 6 5.17 7.69 13.42
N PHE A 7 4.41 7.85 12.34
CA PHE A 7 3.97 6.71 11.53
C PHE A 7 5.14 6.08 10.78
N GLU A 8 6.05 6.89 10.21
CA GLU A 8 7.24 6.39 9.51
C GLU A 8 8.13 5.54 10.43
N PHE A 9 8.43 6.01 11.64
CA PHE A 9 9.24 5.25 12.60
C PHE A 9 8.52 3.99 13.09
N LEU A 10 7.23 4.10 13.45
CA LEU A 10 6.45 2.93 13.85
C LEU A 10 6.43 1.87 12.73
N HIS A 11 6.20 2.27 11.49
CA HIS A 11 6.19 1.36 10.35
C HIS A 11 7.55 0.68 10.17
N THR A 12 8.65 1.43 10.24
CA THR A 12 10.01 0.87 10.15
C THR A 12 10.27 -0.17 11.23
N GLU A 13 9.90 0.11 12.48
CA GLU A 13 10.07 -0.85 13.59
C GLU A 13 9.16 -2.08 13.42
N MET A 14 7.93 -1.91 12.93
CA MET A 14 7.05 -3.04 12.61
C MET A 14 7.67 -3.97 11.55
N VAL A 15 8.26 -3.40 10.50
CA VAL A 15 8.94 -4.17 9.46
C VAL A 15 10.17 -4.87 10.03
N ALA A 16 10.97 -4.17 10.85
CA ALA A 16 12.18 -4.72 11.47
C ALA A 16 11.86 -5.88 12.42
N GLU A 17 10.88 -5.71 13.31
CA GLU A 17 10.50 -6.71 14.32
C GLU A 17 9.95 -7.99 13.66
N LEU A 18 9.03 -7.83 12.71
CA LEU A 18 8.42 -8.97 12.00
C LEU A 18 9.44 -9.72 11.12
N TRP A 19 10.56 -9.09 10.79
CA TRP A 19 11.64 -9.73 10.05
C TRP A 19 12.71 -10.34 10.96
N ALA A 20 12.95 -9.76 12.13
CA ALA A 20 13.90 -10.29 13.11
C ALA A 20 13.41 -11.61 13.74
N GLN A 21 12.09 -11.78 13.88
CA GLN A 21 11.50 -12.95 14.50
C GLN A 21 11.42 -14.21 13.62
N ASP A 22 11.96 -14.19 12.39
CA ASP A 22 11.82 -15.32 11.48
C ASP A 22 12.74 -16.50 11.90
N PRO A 23 12.21 -17.59 12.47
CA PRO A 23 13.02 -18.70 12.92
C PRO A 23 13.49 -19.59 11.76
N ASP A 24 12.89 -19.44 10.57
CA ASP A 24 13.22 -20.22 9.39
C ASP A 24 13.53 -19.27 8.21
N PRO A 25 14.81 -18.93 7.96
CA PRO A 25 15.21 -17.96 6.95
C PRO A 25 14.88 -18.38 5.51
N GLY A 26 14.29 -19.57 5.34
CA GLY A 26 13.77 -20.04 4.07
C GLY A 26 12.61 -19.19 3.53
N PRO A 27 12.26 -19.36 2.24
CA PRO A 27 11.23 -18.57 1.57
C PRO A 27 9.81 -18.72 2.18
N GLY A 28 9.60 -19.65 3.12
CA GLY A 28 8.34 -19.82 3.85
C GLY A 28 8.15 -18.83 5.00
N GLY A 29 9.20 -18.58 5.79
CA GLY A 29 9.18 -17.65 6.91
C GLY A 29 8.90 -16.21 6.46
N GLN A 30 9.67 -15.76 5.46
CA GLN A 30 9.52 -14.44 4.85
C GLN A 30 8.10 -14.15 4.36
N LYS A 31 7.44 -15.16 3.77
CA LYS A 31 6.05 -15.02 3.32
C LYS A 31 5.10 -14.79 4.48
N THR A 32 5.33 -15.42 5.62
CA THR A 32 4.48 -15.28 6.81
C THR A 32 4.56 -13.86 7.37
N SER A 33 5.77 -13.30 7.51
CA SER A 33 5.94 -11.92 7.99
C SER A 33 5.29 -10.88 7.07
N LEU A 34 5.40 -11.06 5.76
CA LEU A 34 4.74 -10.20 4.78
C LEU A 34 3.21 -10.28 4.89
N LEU A 35 2.64 -11.47 5.12
CA LEU A 35 1.21 -11.66 5.32
C LEU A 35 0.71 -10.98 6.61
N VAL A 36 1.51 -10.97 7.68
CA VAL A 36 1.16 -10.27 8.93
C VAL A 36 1.14 -8.76 8.71
N LEU A 37 2.17 -8.20 8.06
CA LEU A 37 2.22 -6.76 7.72
C LEU A 37 1.03 -6.37 6.83
N GLU A 38 0.76 -7.16 5.79
CA GLU A 38 -0.38 -6.95 4.91
C GLU A 38 -1.71 -7.01 5.66
N GLY A 39 -1.88 -7.98 6.57
CA GLY A 39 -3.09 -8.08 7.40
C GLY A 39 -3.27 -6.92 8.38
N MET A 40 -2.18 -6.36 8.92
CA MET A 40 -2.23 -5.12 9.70
C MET A 40 -2.68 -3.94 8.84
N GLY A 41 -2.07 -3.78 7.67
CA GLY A 41 -2.45 -2.80 6.67
C GLY A 41 -3.92 -2.90 6.30
N PHE A 42 -4.41 -4.11 6.05
CA PHE A 42 -5.81 -4.37 5.71
C PHE A 42 -6.78 -3.82 6.75
N ARG A 43 -6.54 -4.08 8.04
CA ARG A 43 -7.40 -3.56 9.12
C ARG A 43 -7.35 -2.04 9.21
N VAL A 44 -6.17 -1.44 9.05
CA VAL A 44 -6.03 0.03 9.03
C VAL A 44 -6.77 0.63 7.84
N GLY A 45 -6.62 0.03 6.65
CA GLY A 45 -7.31 0.42 5.43
C GLY A 45 -8.83 0.35 5.57
N GLN A 46 -9.36 -0.70 6.21
CA GLN A 46 -10.79 -0.80 6.47
C GLN A 46 -11.31 0.38 7.29
N ALA A 47 -10.64 0.68 8.40
CA ALA A 47 -11.01 1.77 9.29
C ALA A 47 -10.89 3.15 8.60
N LEU A 48 -9.89 3.34 7.74
CA LEU A 48 -9.76 4.57 6.94
C LEU A 48 -10.88 4.68 5.90
N GLY A 49 -11.22 3.60 5.21
CA GLY A 49 -12.33 3.58 4.25
C GLY A 49 -13.69 3.91 4.86
N GLU A 50 -13.90 3.63 6.15
CA GLU A 50 -15.11 4.01 6.89
C GLU A 50 -15.13 5.49 7.28
N ARG A 51 -13.96 6.08 7.54
CA ARG A 51 -13.83 7.44 8.11
C ARG A 51 -13.61 8.54 7.09
N LEU A 52 -13.00 8.23 5.94
CA LEU A 52 -12.67 9.23 4.95
C LEU A 52 -13.92 9.70 4.19
N PRO A 53 -14.03 11.02 3.91
CA PRO A 53 -15.16 11.58 3.20
C PRO A 53 -15.26 10.98 1.80
N ARG A 54 -16.47 10.53 1.45
CA ARG A 54 -16.77 9.82 0.20
C ARG A 54 -17.39 10.74 -0.85
N GLU A 55 -17.22 12.05 -0.71
CA GLU A 55 -17.85 13.05 -1.57
C GLU A 55 -17.46 12.89 -3.05
N THR A 56 -16.30 12.27 -3.33
CA THR A 56 -15.83 11.93 -4.67
C THR A 56 -16.44 10.65 -5.25
N LEU A 57 -17.12 9.82 -4.45
CA LEU A 57 -17.69 8.53 -4.87
C LEU A 57 -19.15 8.64 -5.35
N THR A 58 -19.55 9.80 -5.88
CA THR A 58 -20.92 10.07 -6.35
C THR A 58 -21.41 9.09 -7.42
N PHE A 59 -20.49 8.39 -8.09
CA PHE A 59 -20.78 7.27 -8.97
C PHE A 59 -19.87 6.11 -8.58
N ARG A 60 -20.43 5.00 -8.07
CA ARG A 60 -19.65 3.81 -7.59
C ARG A 60 -19.07 3.00 -8.75
N GLU A 61 -18.48 3.66 -9.75
CA GLU A 61 -17.71 2.99 -10.77
C GLU A 61 -16.33 2.62 -10.21
N GLU A 62 -15.76 1.52 -10.69
CA GLU A 62 -14.43 1.04 -10.25
C GLU A 62 -13.40 2.18 -10.33
N LEU A 63 -13.40 2.95 -11.42
CA LEU A 63 -12.43 4.01 -11.64
C LEU A 63 -12.52 5.14 -10.60
N ASP A 64 -13.72 5.48 -10.14
CA ASP A 64 -13.90 6.53 -9.13
C ASP A 64 -13.44 6.06 -7.75
N ILE A 65 -13.63 4.77 -7.44
CA ILE A 65 -13.03 4.13 -6.27
C ILE A 65 -11.50 4.20 -6.33
N LEU A 66 -10.90 3.91 -7.48
CA LEU A 66 -9.44 3.98 -7.64
C LEU A 66 -8.93 5.44 -7.55
N LYS A 67 -9.66 6.42 -8.07
CA LYS A 67 -9.32 7.85 -7.90
C LYS A 67 -9.37 8.28 -6.44
N PHE A 68 -10.36 7.80 -5.69
CA PHE A 68 -10.44 8.04 -4.24
C PHE A 68 -9.20 7.50 -3.51
N LEU A 69 -8.73 6.30 -3.86
CA LEU A 69 -7.48 5.79 -3.29
C LEU A 69 -6.28 6.71 -3.60
N CYS A 70 -6.16 7.18 -4.84
CA CYS A 70 -5.04 8.01 -5.29
C CYS A 70 -5.05 9.44 -4.72
N LYS A 71 -6.23 9.98 -4.37
CA LYS A 71 -6.39 11.39 -4.00
C LYS A 71 -6.75 11.61 -2.54
N ASP A 72 -7.67 10.81 -2.00
CA ASP A 72 -8.21 11.02 -0.67
C ASP A 72 -7.46 10.16 0.35
N LEU A 73 -7.39 8.85 0.10
CA LEU A 73 -6.65 7.93 0.98
C LEU A 73 -5.16 8.25 1.00
N TRP A 74 -4.54 8.43 -0.16
CA TRP A 74 -3.10 8.71 -0.23
C TRP A 74 -2.73 10.03 0.45
N VAL A 75 -3.56 11.07 0.30
CA VAL A 75 -3.34 12.35 1.00
C VAL A 75 -3.53 12.20 2.51
N ALA A 76 -4.51 11.42 2.95
CA ALA A 76 -4.74 11.19 4.37
C ALA A 76 -3.58 10.46 5.06
N VAL A 77 -2.90 9.53 4.36
CA VAL A 77 -1.83 8.70 4.93
C VAL A 77 -0.43 9.30 4.69
N PHE A 78 -0.18 9.81 3.49
CA PHE A 78 1.15 10.19 3.00
C PHE A 78 1.27 11.67 2.66
N HIS A 79 0.22 12.46 2.90
CA HIS A 79 0.20 13.91 2.64
C HIS A 79 0.56 14.31 1.21
N LYS A 80 0.35 13.39 0.26
CA LYS A 80 0.51 13.62 -1.19
C LYS A 80 -0.50 12.80 -1.98
N GLN A 81 -0.72 13.18 -3.23
CA GLN A 81 -1.46 12.35 -4.19
C GLN A 81 -0.53 11.34 -4.85
N MET A 82 -1.11 10.26 -5.35
CA MET A 82 -0.39 9.28 -6.16
C MET A 82 -0.01 9.89 -7.52
N ASP A 83 1.20 9.62 -7.99
CA ASP A 83 1.76 10.26 -9.20
C ASP A 83 1.09 9.80 -10.50
N SER A 84 0.69 8.53 -10.59
CA SER A 84 -0.06 8.06 -11.76
C SER A 84 -1.00 6.90 -11.45
N LEU A 85 -2.11 6.87 -12.18
CA LEU A 85 -3.08 5.77 -12.22
C LEU A 85 -3.17 5.27 -13.67
N ARG A 86 -2.86 4.00 -13.89
CA ARG A 86 -3.01 3.31 -15.19
C ARG A 86 -4.00 2.16 -15.06
N THR A 87 -4.69 1.81 -16.15
CA THR A 87 -5.60 0.66 -16.19
C THR A 87 -5.47 -0.06 -17.53
N ASN A 88 -5.71 -1.37 -17.54
CA ASN A 88 -5.86 -2.15 -18.77
C ASN A 88 -7.33 -2.27 -19.21
N HIS A 89 -8.27 -1.60 -18.54
CA HIS A 89 -9.73 -1.71 -18.75
C HIS A 89 -10.30 -3.13 -18.58
N GLN A 90 -9.52 -4.06 -18.02
CA GLN A 90 -9.90 -5.45 -17.76
C GLN A 90 -9.86 -5.77 -16.25
N GLY A 91 -9.96 -4.75 -15.39
CA GLY A 91 -9.94 -4.90 -13.93
C GLY A 91 -8.54 -4.86 -13.29
N THR A 92 -7.48 -4.60 -14.06
CA THR A 92 -6.13 -4.40 -13.52
C THR A 92 -5.73 -2.94 -13.59
N TYR A 93 -5.33 -2.40 -12.45
CA TYR A 93 -4.90 -1.03 -12.27
C TYR A 93 -3.48 -0.99 -11.71
N VAL A 94 -2.72 0.05 -12.07
CA VAL A 94 -1.38 0.30 -11.54
C VAL A 94 -1.35 1.72 -10.98
N LEU A 95 -1.13 1.81 -9.68
CA LEU A 95 -1.00 3.05 -8.92
C LEU A 95 0.49 3.23 -8.65
N GLN A 96 1.06 4.38 -9.04
CA GLN A 96 2.49 4.62 -8.94
C GLN A 96 2.78 5.83 -8.06
N ASP A 97 3.71 5.67 -7.13
CA ASP A 97 4.29 6.75 -6.35
C ASP A 97 5.79 6.84 -6.67
N ASN A 98 6.23 8.00 -7.17
CA ASN A 98 7.61 8.24 -7.58
C ASN A 98 8.55 8.59 -6.41
N SER A 99 7.99 8.93 -5.25
CA SER A 99 8.71 9.37 -4.06
C SER A 99 7.98 8.86 -2.83
N PHE A 100 7.90 7.53 -2.71
CA PHE A 100 7.07 6.90 -1.71
C PHE A 100 7.65 7.12 -0.31
N PRO A 101 6.93 7.77 0.63
CA PRO A 101 7.53 8.27 1.87
C PRO A 101 8.28 7.21 2.70
N LEU A 102 7.76 5.98 2.75
CA LEU A 102 8.37 4.88 3.50
C LEU A 102 9.67 4.35 2.88
N LEU A 103 10.00 4.79 1.66
CA LEU A 103 11.21 4.41 0.93
C LEU A 103 12.16 5.58 0.66
N VAL A 104 11.69 6.83 0.75
CA VAL A 104 12.50 8.04 0.47
C VAL A 104 13.75 8.12 1.35
N ARG A 105 13.68 7.65 2.60
CA ARG A 105 14.83 7.65 3.53
C ARG A 105 15.77 6.46 3.36
N MET A 106 15.39 5.47 2.56
CA MET A 106 16.17 4.24 2.39
C MET A 106 17.35 4.45 1.44
N ALA A 107 17.07 4.80 0.19
CA ALA A 107 18.09 5.11 -0.82
C ALA A 107 17.46 5.81 -2.04
N SER A 108 18.34 6.29 -2.93
CA SER A 108 17.99 6.71 -4.28
C SER A 108 18.79 5.87 -5.29
N GLY A 109 18.12 4.94 -5.98
CA GLY A 109 18.77 4.03 -6.93
C GLY A 109 18.45 2.55 -6.66
N LEU A 110 19.45 1.69 -6.84
CA LEU A 110 19.29 0.22 -6.79
C LEU A 110 19.74 -0.40 -5.46
N GLN A 111 20.27 0.38 -4.53
CA GLN A 111 20.67 -0.10 -3.21
C GLN A 111 19.43 -0.53 -2.43
N TYR A 112 19.49 -1.65 -1.72
CA TYR A 112 18.39 -2.18 -0.89
C TYR A 112 17.13 -2.66 -1.64
N LEU A 113 17.24 -3.00 -2.93
CA LEU A 113 16.10 -3.52 -3.69
C LEU A 113 15.58 -4.87 -3.18
N GLU A 114 16.40 -5.66 -2.48
CA GLU A 114 15.96 -6.92 -1.88
C GLU A 114 15.11 -6.68 -0.62
N GLU A 115 15.36 -5.59 0.10
CA GLU A 115 14.67 -5.23 1.33
C GLU A 115 13.46 -4.33 1.08
N ALA A 116 13.51 -3.47 0.07
CA ALA A 116 12.45 -2.49 -0.22
C ALA A 116 11.03 -3.09 -0.31
N PRO A 117 10.80 -4.28 -0.91
CA PRO A 117 9.46 -4.87 -0.97
C PRO A 117 8.83 -5.11 0.41
N LYS A 118 9.62 -5.30 1.46
CA LYS A 118 9.13 -5.53 2.84
C LYS A 118 8.34 -4.32 3.35
N PHE A 119 8.76 -3.12 2.96
CA PHE A 119 8.14 -1.85 3.35
C PHE A 119 6.84 -1.54 2.59
N LEU A 120 6.49 -2.38 1.59
CA LEU A 120 5.28 -2.20 0.80
C LEU A 120 4.12 -3.09 1.25
N ALA A 121 4.39 -4.16 2.01
CA ALA A 121 3.37 -5.15 2.40
C ALA A 121 2.22 -4.52 3.19
N PHE A 122 2.53 -3.69 4.19
CA PHE A 122 1.53 -2.94 4.93
C PHE A 122 0.67 -2.07 4.02
N THR A 123 1.31 -1.38 3.06
CA THR A 123 0.60 -0.46 2.15
C THR A 123 -0.26 -1.22 1.14
N CYS A 124 0.15 -2.40 0.67
CA CYS A 124 -0.72 -3.30 -0.10
C CYS A 124 -2.00 -3.64 0.68
N GLY A 125 -1.84 -3.99 1.95
CA GLY A 125 -2.94 -4.24 2.86
C GLY A 125 -3.85 -3.03 3.02
N LEU A 126 -3.27 -1.85 3.24
CA LEU A 126 -4.00 -0.59 3.40
C LEU A 126 -4.90 -0.28 2.19
N LEU A 127 -4.39 -0.47 0.97
CA LEU A 127 -5.18 -0.34 -0.25
C LEU A 127 -6.29 -1.40 -0.32
N ARG A 128 -5.95 -2.67 -0.07
CA ARG A 128 -6.92 -3.78 -0.13
C ARG A 128 -8.04 -3.66 0.91
N GLY A 129 -7.71 -3.22 2.12
CA GLY A 129 -8.66 -2.99 3.21
C GLY A 129 -9.63 -1.87 2.87
N THR A 130 -9.12 -0.77 2.32
CA THR A 130 -9.96 0.35 1.88
C THR A 130 -10.91 -0.10 0.77
N LEU A 131 -10.40 -0.83 -0.23
CA LEU A 131 -11.22 -1.40 -1.31
C LEU A 131 -12.31 -2.34 -0.78
N SER A 132 -11.96 -3.19 0.19
CA SER A 132 -12.92 -4.09 0.83
C SER A 132 -14.06 -3.33 1.51
N THR A 133 -13.76 -2.24 2.22
CA THR A 133 -14.80 -1.37 2.84
C THR A 133 -15.69 -0.69 1.80
N LEU A 134 -15.16 -0.44 0.60
CA LEU A 134 -15.92 0.12 -0.52
C LEU A 134 -16.67 -0.95 -1.34
N GLY A 135 -16.65 -2.21 -0.90
CA GLY A 135 -17.36 -3.31 -1.56
C GLY A 135 -16.60 -3.91 -2.75
N VAL A 136 -15.31 -3.62 -2.90
CA VAL A 136 -14.47 -4.13 -3.99
C VAL A 136 -13.53 -5.21 -3.46
N LYS A 137 -13.72 -6.45 -3.93
CA LYS A 137 -12.78 -7.53 -3.66
C LYS A 137 -11.59 -7.43 -4.63
N SER A 138 -10.38 -7.39 -4.09
CA SER A 138 -9.18 -7.18 -4.90
C SER A 138 -7.97 -7.94 -4.35
N LEU A 139 -6.99 -8.15 -5.23
CA LEU A 139 -5.62 -8.50 -4.90
C LEU A 139 -4.74 -7.27 -5.13
N VAL A 140 -3.87 -6.96 -4.18
CA VAL A 140 -2.90 -5.86 -4.30
C VAL A 140 -1.49 -6.42 -4.16
N THR A 141 -0.66 -6.18 -5.16
CA THR A 141 0.77 -6.50 -5.14
C THR A 141 1.58 -5.24 -5.32
N ALA A 142 2.85 -5.26 -4.92
CA ALA A 142 3.73 -4.11 -5.11
C ALA A 142 5.08 -4.50 -5.68
N SER A 143 5.72 -3.55 -6.34
CA SER A 143 7.04 -3.71 -6.96
C SER A 143 7.86 -2.43 -6.85
N VAL A 144 9.18 -2.60 -6.75
CA VAL A 144 10.17 -1.53 -6.75
C VAL A 144 11.18 -1.83 -7.85
N ALA A 145 11.29 -0.94 -8.83
CA ALA A 145 12.30 -1.06 -9.89
C ALA A 145 13.56 -0.24 -9.57
N ALA A 146 13.37 0.93 -8.96
CA ALA A 146 14.41 1.80 -8.45
C ALA A 146 13.82 2.67 -7.34
N LEU A 147 14.52 2.76 -6.21
CA LEU A 147 14.11 3.57 -5.08
C LEU A 147 14.23 5.07 -5.40
N PRO A 148 13.31 5.91 -4.88
CA PRO A 148 12.21 5.59 -3.96
C PRO A 148 10.87 5.29 -4.67
N ALA A 149 10.89 5.04 -5.98
CA ALA A 149 9.68 4.84 -6.76
C ALA A 149 9.13 3.41 -6.61
N CYS A 150 7.82 3.29 -6.40
CA CYS A 150 7.14 2.01 -6.31
C CYS A 150 5.82 2.00 -7.08
N LYS A 151 5.34 0.80 -7.39
CA LYS A 151 4.07 0.57 -8.07
C LYS A 151 3.25 -0.42 -7.28
N PHE A 152 1.99 -0.08 -7.03
CA PHE A 152 0.97 -0.97 -6.49
C PHE A 152 0.06 -1.41 -7.63
N GLN A 153 0.04 -2.71 -7.91
CA GLN A 153 -0.87 -3.30 -8.88
C GLN A 153 -2.12 -3.80 -8.14
N VAL A 154 -3.27 -3.28 -8.53
CA VAL A 154 -4.58 -3.66 -8.00
C VAL A 154 -5.31 -4.47 -9.05
N VAL A 155 -5.64 -5.73 -8.73
CA VAL A 155 -6.45 -6.60 -9.58
C VAL A 155 -7.81 -6.78 -8.91
N ILE A 156 -8.85 -6.26 -9.55
CA ILE A 156 -10.24 -6.41 -9.08
C ILE A 156 -10.75 -7.81 -9.43
N GLN A 157 -11.33 -8.48 -8.45
CA GLN A 157 -11.94 -9.80 -8.61
C GLN A 157 -13.42 -9.61 -8.96
N LYS A 158 -13.80 -9.89 -10.21
CA LYS A 158 -15.20 -9.94 -10.62
C LYS A 158 -15.83 -11.24 -10.09
N LEU A 159 -16.95 -11.11 -9.37
CA LEU A 159 -17.79 -12.23 -8.93
C LEU A 159 -18.48 -12.88 -10.13
#